data_AF-A0A834RWI4-F1
#
_entry.id   AF-A0A834RWI4-F1
#
_cell.length_a   1.000
_cell.length_b   1.000
_cell.length_c   1.000
_cell.angle_alpha   90.00
_cell.angle_beta   90.00
_cell.angle_gamma   90.00
#
_symmetry.space_group_name_H-M   'P 1'
#
loop_
_entity.id
_entity.type
_entity.pdbx_description
1 polymer ?
#
loop_
_entity_poly.entity_id
_entity_poly.type
_entity_poly.pdbx_seq_one_letter_code
_entity_poly.pdbx_strand_id
1 'polypeptide(L)'
;MKELRDQTRLYKLRLAQKKRAEREAARERRMKEKAEKEAERARKKADHDSKKTIQQSKNGKRKASTSSSNRNKRQKRVADAAAVEEASGAAPAPPPKVSRCGRNIRLPSKYK
;
A
#
# COMPACT_ATOMS: atom_id res chain seq x y z
N MET A 1 -8.03 -4.34 71.78
CA MET A 1 -7.05 -4.17 70.68
C MET A 1 -7.09 -5.24 69.60
N LYS A 2 -7.31 -6.53 69.92
CA LYS A 2 -7.30 -7.63 68.95
C LYS A 2 -8.48 -7.56 67.95
N GLU A 3 -9.68 -7.32 68.46
CA GLU A 3 -10.92 -7.20 67.67
C GLU A 3 -10.87 -6.08 66.61
N LEU A 4 -10.28 -4.93 66.95
CA LEU A 4 -10.11 -3.81 66.01
C LEU A 4 -9.16 -4.16 64.85
N ARG A 5 -8.13 -4.96 65.14
CA ARG A 5 -7.19 -5.47 64.12
C ARG A 5 -7.86 -6.51 63.22
N ASP A 6 -8.73 -7.34 63.78
CA ASP A 6 -9.47 -8.35 63.00
C ASP A 6 -10.52 -7.68 62.09
N GLN A 7 -11.23 -6.67 62.58
CA GLN A 7 -12.17 -5.88 61.78
C GLN A 7 -11.48 -5.15 60.62
N THR A 8 -10.33 -4.52 60.87
CA THR A 8 -9.54 -3.86 59.81
C THR A 8 -8.99 -4.86 58.80
N ARG A 9 -8.60 -6.06 59.23
CA ARG A 9 -8.18 -7.16 58.33
C ARG A 9 -9.33 -7.64 57.45
N LEU A 10 -10.52 -7.87 58.02
CA LEU A 10 -11.72 -8.26 57.29
C LEU A 10 -12.14 -7.19 56.26
N TYR A 11 -12.07 -5.92 56.64
CA TYR A 11 -12.37 -4.81 55.74
C TYR A 11 -11.41 -4.76 54.54
N LYS A 12 -10.10 -4.92 54.78
CA LYS A 12 -9.09 -4.98 53.71
C LYS A 12 -9.31 -6.17 52.78
N LEU A 13 -9.68 -7.34 53.31
CA LEU A 13 -9.99 -8.52 52.51
C LEU A 13 -11.21 -8.29 51.61
N ARG A 14 -12.28 -7.68 52.13
CA ARG A 14 -13.46 -7.32 51.32
C ARG A 14 -13.12 -6.33 50.21
N LEU A 15 -12.29 -5.33 50.48
CA LEU A 15 -11.81 -4.40 49.46
C LEU A 15 -10.97 -5.11 48.37
N ALA A 16 -10.10 -6.03 48.77
CA ALA A 16 -9.30 -6.80 47.83
C ALA A 16 -10.16 -7.70 46.94
N GLN A 17 -11.21 -8.33 47.49
CA GLN A 17 -12.16 -9.14 46.74
C GLN A 17 -12.94 -8.30 45.72
N LYS A 18 -13.45 -7.13 46.11
CA LYS A 18 -14.14 -6.21 45.19
C LYS A 18 -13.24 -5.81 44.02
N LYS A 19 -11.99 -5.44 44.30
CA LYS A 19 -11.01 -5.10 43.25
C LYS A 19 -10.68 -6.27 42.32
N ARG A 20 -10.70 -7.51 42.81
CA ARG A 20 -10.52 -8.70 41.96
C ARG A 20 -11.73 -8.90 41.04
N ALA A 21 -12.93 -8.83 41.59
CA ALA A 21 -14.17 -8.96 40.82
C ALA A 21 -14.28 -7.89 39.71
N GLU A 22 -13.93 -6.63 40.01
CA GLU A 22 -13.89 -5.55 39.01
C GLU A 22 -12.90 -5.85 37.87
N ARG A 23 -11.73 -6.40 38.19
CA ARG A 23 -10.72 -6.78 37.17
C ARG A 23 -11.19 -7.94 36.31
N GLU A 24 -11.84 -8.93 36.89
CA GLU A 24 -12.40 -10.07 36.15
C GLU A 24 -13.52 -9.61 35.22
N ALA A 25 -14.46 -8.80 35.72
CA ALA A 25 -15.51 -8.20 34.89
C ALA A 25 -14.92 -7.35 33.74
N ALA A 26 -13.86 -6.58 33.99
CA ALA A 26 -13.18 -5.82 32.96
C ALA A 26 -12.46 -6.72 31.93
N ARG A 27 -11.88 -7.84 32.36
CA ARG A 27 -11.27 -8.83 31.46
C ARG A 27 -12.32 -9.49 30.58
N GLU A 28 -13.43 -9.92 31.16
CA GLU A 28 -14.52 -10.53 30.39
C GLU A 28 -15.08 -9.58 29.34
N ARG A 29 -15.31 -8.31 29.68
CA ARG A 29 -15.74 -7.29 28.71
C ARG A 29 -14.74 -7.13 27.57
N ARG A 30 -13.44 -7.04 27.88
CA ARG A 30 -12.38 -6.94 26.86
C ARG A 30 -12.31 -8.19 25.97
N MET A 31 -12.53 -9.38 26.52
CA MET A 31 -12.54 -10.61 25.73
C MET A 31 -13.74 -10.67 24.79
N LYS A 32 -14.93 -10.26 25.27
CA LYS A 32 -16.15 -10.15 24.44
C LYS A 32 -15.96 -9.14 23.30
N GLU A 33 -15.46 -7.94 23.60
CA GLU A 33 -15.18 -6.91 22.58
C GLU A 33 -14.17 -7.39 21.53
N LYS A 34 -13.09 -8.07 21.97
CA LYS A 34 -12.10 -8.64 21.05
C LYS A 34 -12.71 -9.71 20.15
N ALA A 35 -13.54 -10.60 20.70
CA ALA A 35 -14.21 -11.64 19.93
C ALA A 35 -15.16 -11.05 18.87
N GLU A 36 -15.96 -10.04 19.24
CA GLU A 36 -16.84 -9.34 18.30
C GLU A 36 -16.04 -8.65 17.18
N LYS A 37 -14.95 -7.96 17.55
CA LYS A 37 -14.07 -7.28 16.59
C LYS A 37 -13.36 -8.26 15.65
N GLU A 38 -12.99 -9.44 16.13
CA GLU A 38 -12.39 -10.49 15.32
C GLU A 38 -13.41 -11.07 14.34
N ALA A 39 -14.65 -11.30 14.78
CA ALA A 39 -15.74 -11.71 13.89
C ALA A 39 -16.03 -10.65 12.81
N GLU A 40 -16.06 -9.38 13.16
CA GLU A 40 -16.24 -8.28 12.20
C GLU A 40 -15.09 -8.23 11.17
N ARG A 41 -13.84 -8.38 11.64
CA ARG A 41 -12.66 -8.42 10.76
C ARG A 41 -12.71 -9.62 9.82
N ALA A 42 -13.12 -10.79 10.29
CA ALA A 42 -13.28 -11.99 9.47
C ALA A 42 -14.33 -11.76 8.36
N ARG A 43 -15.48 -11.16 8.69
CA ARG A 43 -16.50 -10.78 7.70
C ARG A 43 -15.96 -9.82 6.65
N LYS A 44 -15.32 -8.72 7.06
CA LYS A 44 -14.71 -7.74 6.15
C LYS A 44 -13.66 -8.37 5.23
N LYS A 45 -12.85 -9.31 5.76
CA LYS A 45 -11.84 -10.02 4.98
C LYS A 45 -12.50 -10.92 3.93
N ALA A 46 -13.52 -11.69 4.30
CA ALA A 46 -14.27 -12.54 3.37
C ALA A 46 -14.94 -11.71 2.24
N ASP A 47 -15.52 -10.56 2.58
CA ASP A 47 -16.12 -9.64 1.60
C ASP A 47 -15.07 -9.05 0.65
N HIS A 48 -13.87 -8.73 1.17
CA HIS A 48 -12.78 -8.23 0.34
C HIS A 48 -12.24 -9.34 -0.60
N ASP A 49 -12.03 -10.54 -0.08
CA ASP A 49 -11.48 -11.67 -0.84
C ASP A 49 -12.47 -12.15 -1.92
N SER A 50 -13.77 -12.12 -1.66
CA SER A 50 -14.80 -12.39 -2.67
C SER A 50 -14.80 -11.35 -3.80
N LYS A 51 -14.72 -10.04 -3.46
CA LYS A 51 -14.58 -8.97 -4.46
C LYS A 51 -13.31 -9.12 -5.30
N LYS A 52 -12.18 -9.47 -4.67
CA LYS A 52 -10.91 -9.70 -5.37
C LYS A 52 -10.98 -10.90 -6.31
N THR A 53 -11.60 -11.99 -5.88
CA THR A 53 -11.83 -13.19 -6.72
C THR A 53 -12.67 -12.86 -7.96
N ILE A 54 -13.72 -12.05 -7.80
CA ILE A 54 -14.56 -11.56 -8.91
C ILE A 54 -13.75 -10.67 -9.88
N GLN A 55 -12.78 -9.90 -9.40
CA GLN A 55 -11.92 -9.08 -10.25
C GLN A 55 -10.85 -9.91 -10.98
N GLN A 56 -10.27 -10.93 -10.33
CA GLN A 56 -9.20 -11.74 -10.95
C GLN A 56 -9.71 -12.59 -12.12
N SER A 57 -10.95 -13.10 -12.08
CA SER A 57 -11.52 -13.88 -13.19
C SER A 57 -11.64 -13.07 -14.50
N LYS A 58 -11.67 -11.73 -14.42
CA LYS A 58 -11.76 -10.84 -15.60
C LYS A 58 -10.40 -10.49 -16.22
N ASN A 59 -9.31 -10.63 -15.47
CA ASN A 59 -7.96 -10.37 -15.97
C ASN A 59 -7.29 -11.63 -16.56
N GLY A 60 -7.93 -12.81 -16.41
CA GLY A 60 -7.45 -14.11 -16.90
C GLY A 60 -7.60 -14.36 -18.40
N LYS A 61 -8.21 -13.44 -19.15
CA LYS A 61 -8.12 -13.42 -20.61
C LYS A 61 -7.36 -12.17 -20.98
N ARG A 62 -6.07 -12.32 -21.31
CA ARG A 62 -5.36 -11.33 -22.13
C ARG A 62 -6.37 -10.87 -23.18
N LYS A 63 -6.74 -9.58 -23.20
CA LYS A 63 -7.23 -8.99 -24.43
C LYS A 63 -6.10 -9.28 -25.40
N ALA A 64 -6.25 -10.29 -26.25
CA ALA A 64 -5.34 -10.51 -27.36
C ALA A 64 -5.20 -9.13 -27.95
N SER A 65 -3.97 -8.61 -27.95
CA SER A 65 -3.64 -7.37 -28.63
C SER A 65 -4.31 -7.51 -29.98
N THR A 66 -5.41 -6.80 -30.19
CA THR A 66 -6.06 -6.73 -31.49
C THR A 66 -4.94 -6.26 -32.37
N SER A 67 -4.40 -7.17 -33.19
CA SER A 67 -3.29 -6.88 -34.08
C SER A 67 -3.72 -5.62 -34.81
N SER A 68 -3.08 -4.49 -34.50
CA SER A 68 -3.40 -3.25 -35.18
C SER A 68 -3.15 -3.57 -36.64
N SER A 69 -4.23 -3.65 -37.42
CA SER A 69 -4.15 -3.87 -38.85
C SER A 69 -3.08 -2.92 -39.36
N ASN A 70 -2.02 -3.47 -39.96
CA ASN A 70 -0.89 -2.73 -40.53
C ASN A 70 -1.39 -1.90 -41.72
N ARG A 71 -2.26 -0.94 -41.47
CA ARG A 71 -2.91 -0.10 -42.47
C ARG A 71 -2.20 1.24 -42.62
N ASN A 72 -0.88 1.26 -42.42
CA ASN A 72 -0.03 2.42 -42.69
C ASN A 72 1.37 1.97 -43.09
N LYS A 73 1.47 1.21 -44.19
CA LYS A 73 2.72 1.06 -44.94
C LYS A 73 2.99 2.41 -45.60
N ARG A 74 3.60 3.34 -44.86
CA ARG A 74 3.97 4.67 -45.36
C ARG A 74 4.90 4.50 -46.56
N GLN A 75 4.43 4.85 -47.75
CA GLN A 75 5.32 5.05 -48.90
C GLN A 75 6.32 6.14 -48.52
N LYS A 76 7.61 5.80 -48.46
CA LYS A 76 8.67 6.80 -48.41
C LYS A 76 8.72 7.49 -49.78
N ARG A 77 8.39 8.78 -49.83
CA ARG A 77 8.87 9.64 -50.90
C ARG A 77 10.24 10.15 -50.49
N VAL A 78 11.25 9.77 -51.27
CA VAL A 78 12.57 10.38 -51.25
C VAL A 78 12.45 11.68 -52.02
N ALA A 79 12.91 12.79 -51.43
CA ALA A 79 13.13 14.05 -52.12
C ALA A 79 14.53 14.53 -51.70
N ASP A 80 15.34 14.83 -52.71
CA ASP A 80 16.79 15.03 -52.66
C ASP A 80 17.24 16.40 -52.12
N ALA A 81 18.49 16.37 -51.63
CA ALA A 81 19.57 17.37 -51.69
C ALA A 81 19.38 18.78 -51.08
N ALA A 82 20.27 19.14 -50.14
CA ALA A 82 21.42 20.02 -50.39
C ALA A 82 22.24 20.23 -49.09
N ALA A 83 23.57 20.17 -49.21
CA ALA A 83 24.53 20.42 -48.15
C ALA A 83 24.64 21.92 -47.83
N VAL A 84 24.82 22.28 -46.55
CA VAL A 84 25.42 23.56 -46.12
C VAL A 84 26.13 23.37 -44.77
N GLU A 85 27.46 23.54 -44.84
CA GLU A 85 28.42 24.12 -43.88
C GLU A 85 28.64 23.50 -42.48
N GLU A 86 29.90 23.12 -42.28
CA GLU A 86 30.56 22.98 -40.97
C GLU A 86 30.87 24.35 -40.33
N ALA A 87 31.42 24.28 -39.12
CA ALA A 87 31.99 25.33 -38.27
C ALA A 87 30.98 25.99 -37.32
N SER A 88 31.21 26.11 -36.00
CA SER A 88 32.40 25.86 -35.19
C SER A 88 31.99 25.90 -33.70
N GLY A 89 32.70 25.19 -32.83
CA GLY A 89 32.74 25.48 -31.39
C GLY A 89 31.55 25.04 -30.54
N ALA A 90 31.20 23.75 -30.54
CA ALA A 90 30.24 23.24 -29.56
C ALA A 90 30.93 23.01 -28.20
N ALA A 91 30.49 23.74 -27.17
CA ALA A 91 30.84 23.47 -25.78
C ALA A 91 30.57 21.98 -25.43
N PRO A 92 31.39 21.34 -24.58
CA PRO A 92 31.19 19.94 -24.24
C PRO A 92 29.77 19.73 -23.72
N ALA A 93 29.06 18.76 -24.30
CA ALA A 93 27.69 18.45 -23.91
C ALA A 93 27.63 18.21 -22.40
N PRO A 94 26.62 18.76 -21.70
CA PRO A 94 26.50 18.56 -20.26
C PRO A 94 26.41 17.06 -19.96
N PRO A 95 27.04 16.59 -18.88
CA PRO A 95 26.98 15.18 -18.51
C PRO A 95 25.51 14.77 -18.29
N PRO A 96 25.16 13.51 -18.62
CA PRO A 96 23.81 13.03 -18.42
C PRO A 96 23.43 13.17 -16.95
N LYS A 97 22.21 13.62 -16.66
CA LYS A 97 21.69 13.65 -15.29
C LYS A 97 21.58 12.21 -14.80
N VAL A 98 22.35 11.84 -13.77
CA VAL A 98 22.38 10.48 -13.22
C VAL A 98 21.59 10.44 -11.91
N SER A 99 20.76 9.42 -11.73
CA SER A 99 20.10 9.14 -10.44
C SER A 99 21.12 8.68 -9.38
N ARG A 100 20.73 8.70 -8.09
CA ARG A 100 21.58 8.20 -7.00
C ARG A 100 22.09 6.77 -7.21
N CYS A 101 21.39 5.97 -8.01
CA CYS A 101 21.75 4.59 -8.33
C CYS A 101 22.52 4.45 -9.67
N GLY A 102 23.07 5.53 -10.24
CA GLY A 102 23.90 5.44 -11.44
C GLY A 102 23.13 5.35 -12.76
N ARG A 103 21.80 5.42 -12.77
CA ARG A 103 20.99 5.35 -14.01
C ARG A 103 20.77 6.72 -14.62
N ASN A 104 20.91 6.82 -15.95
CA ASN A 104 20.64 8.04 -16.72
C ASN A 104 19.16 8.43 -16.67
N ILE A 105 18.88 9.67 -16.29
CA ILE A 105 17.53 10.25 -16.22
C ILE A 105 17.20 10.83 -17.59
N ARG A 106 16.23 10.22 -18.29
CA ARG A 106 15.66 10.78 -19.53
C ARG A 106 14.45 11.63 -19.18
N LEU A 107 14.62 12.96 -19.17
CA LEU A 107 13.50 13.87 -18.95
C LEU A 107 12.58 13.90 -20.20
N PRO A 108 11.27 13.69 -20.05
CA PRO A 108 10.30 13.91 -21.11
C PRO A 108 10.38 15.34 -21.66
N SER A 109 10.08 15.55 -22.95
CA SER A 109 10.19 16.87 -23.61
C SER A 109 9.40 17.98 -22.91
N LYS A 110 8.27 17.64 -22.30
CA LYS A 110 7.45 18.57 -21.49
C LYS A 110 8.17 19.12 -20.24
N TYR A 111 9.27 18.51 -19.81
CA TYR A 111 10.06 18.89 -18.63
C TYR A 111 11.54 19.14 -18.96
N LYS A 112 11.87 19.28 -20.26
CA LYS A 112 13.21 19.68 -20.69
C LYS A 112 13.37 21.19 -20.56
#